data_AF-A0A9D6FUM1-F1
#
_entry.id   AF-A0A9D6FUM1-F1
#
_cell.length_a   1.000
_cell.length_b   1.000
_cell.length_c   1.000
_cell.angle_alpha   90.00
_cell.angle_beta   90.00
_cell.angle_gamma   90.00
#
_symmetry.space_group_name_H-M   'P 1'
#
loop_
_entity.id
_entity.type
_entity.pdbx_description
1 polymer ?
#
loop_
_entity_poly.entity_id
_entity_poly.type
_entity_poly.pdbx_seq_one_letter_code
_entity_poly.pdbx_strand_id
1 'polypeptide(L)'
;RCTEGRTRTDYREIEERDRDLLKLNPILLWHEREVWQYLALNGVHVNPLYAKGYRSLGCWPCTRITNDPNERAGRWVGTSKCGGECGIHTRPLRG
;
A
#
# COMPACT_ATOMS: atom_id res chain seq x y z
N ARG A 1 4.16 -3.41 2.63
CA ARG A 1 4.96 -3.31 3.87
C ARG A 1 4.06 -3.62 5.05
N CYS A 2 4.54 -4.31 6.08
CA CYS A 2 3.72 -4.66 7.25
C CYS A 2 3.32 -3.43 8.08
N THR A 3 3.98 -2.30 7.84
CA THR A 3 3.74 -0.98 8.44
C THR A 3 2.56 -0.20 7.81
N GLU A 4 1.99 -0.67 6.69
CA GLU A 4 0.96 0.06 5.93
C GLU A 4 -0.48 -0.18 6.42
N GLY A 5 -0.70 -0.98 7.45
CA GLY A 5 -2.02 -1.19 8.04
C GLY A 5 -2.22 -2.53 8.71
N ARG A 6 -3.33 -2.63 9.47
CA ARG A 6 -3.67 -3.79 10.32
C ARG A 6 -3.80 -5.11 9.55
N THR A 7 -4.20 -5.06 8.27
CA THR A 7 -4.37 -6.26 7.43
C THR A 7 -3.07 -6.76 6.80
N ARG A 8 -1.94 -6.07 7.03
CA ARG A 8 -0.62 -6.42 6.50
C ARG A 8 0.38 -6.83 7.58
N THR A 9 -0.01 -6.84 8.86
CA THR A 9 0.91 -7.12 9.99
C THR A 9 1.54 -8.52 9.88
N ASP A 10 0.78 -9.49 9.37
CA ASP A 10 1.18 -10.90 9.33
C ASP A 10 1.73 -11.30 7.95
N TYR A 11 1.99 -10.33 7.06
CA TYR A 11 2.62 -10.60 5.77
C TYR A 11 4.03 -11.15 5.97
N ARG A 12 4.42 -12.08 5.11
CA ARG A 12 5.76 -12.70 5.08
C ARG A 12 6.53 -12.20 3.87
N GLU A 13 7.85 -12.32 3.89
CA GLU A 13 8.67 -11.91 2.75
C GLU A 13 8.33 -12.69 1.49
N ILE A 14 7.93 -13.95 1.65
CA ILE A 14 7.45 -14.83 0.60
C ILE A 14 6.08 -15.38 1.02
N GLU A 15 5.07 -15.18 0.17
CA GLU A 15 3.72 -15.70 0.37
C GLU A 15 3.29 -16.48 -0.88
N GLU A 16 2.82 -17.72 -0.71
CA GLU A 16 2.10 -18.44 -1.76
C GLU A 16 0.71 -17.81 -1.91
N ARG A 17 0.43 -17.25 -3.09
CA ARG A 17 -0.84 -16.56 -3.36
C ARG A 17 -1.82 -17.40 -4.14
N ASP A 18 -1.32 -18.24 -5.04
CA ASP A 18 -2.09 -19.18 -5.84
C ASP A 18 -1.18 -20.33 -6.28
N ARG A 19 -1.74 -21.38 -6.89
CA ARG A 19 -1.05 -22.64 -7.22
C ARG A 19 0.29 -22.44 -7.94
N ASP A 20 0.41 -21.38 -8.74
CA ASP A 20 1.63 -21.02 -9.48
C ASP A 20 2.01 -19.54 -9.32
N LEU A 21 1.59 -18.89 -8.21
CA LEU A 21 1.87 -17.47 -7.96
C LEU A 21 2.50 -17.27 -6.59
N LEU A 22 3.78 -16.90 -6.60
CA LEU A 22 4.48 -16.41 -5.42
C LEU A 22 4.44 -14.88 -5.37
N LYS A 23 4.15 -14.34 -4.19
CA LYS A 23 4.29 -12.92 -3.89
C LYS A 23 5.52 -12.69 -3.03
N LEU A 24 6.42 -11.86 -3.55
CA LEU A 24 7.59 -11.38 -2.84
C LEU A 24 7.31 -9.98 -2.26
N ASN A 25 7.65 -9.78 -0.99
CA ASN A 25 7.55 -8.49 -0.29
C ASN A 25 8.96 -8.00 0.09
N PRO A 26 9.82 -7.57 -0.86
CA PRO A 26 11.25 -7.29 -0.61
C PRO A 26 11.50 -6.11 0.34
N ILE A 27 10.52 -5.21 0.46
CA ILE A 27 10.57 -4.06 1.38
C ILE A 27 9.58 -4.25 2.54
N LEU A 28 9.27 -5.50 2.93
CA LEU A 28 8.23 -5.81 3.90
C LEU A 28 8.34 -4.97 5.18
N LEU A 29 9.55 -4.86 5.71
CA LEU A 29 9.84 -4.20 6.99
C LEU A 29 10.07 -2.69 6.88
N TRP A 30 10.11 -2.14 5.66
CA TRP A 30 10.37 -0.72 5.51
C TRP A 30 9.22 0.12 6.10
N HIS A 31 9.58 1.19 6.76
CA HIS A 31 8.70 2.29 7.13
C HIS A 31 8.53 3.27 5.97
N GLU A 32 7.46 4.06 6.00
CA GLU A 32 7.21 5.09 4.98
C GLU A 32 8.42 6.04 4.80
N ARG A 33 9.08 6.42 5.90
CA ARG A 33 10.27 7.28 5.87
C ARG A 33 11.43 6.68 5.06
N GLU A 34 11.61 5.36 5.12
CA GLU A 34 12.71 4.65 4.44
C GLU A 34 12.45 4.59 2.94
N VAL A 35 11.17 4.46 2.55
CA VAL A 35 10.75 4.59 1.16
C VAL A 35 11.07 6.00 0.64
N TRP A 36 10.65 7.05 1.35
CA TRP A 36 10.93 8.44 0.94
C TRP A 36 12.42 8.76 0.88
N GLN A 37 13.19 8.28 1.86
CA GLN A 37 14.64 8.44 1.88
C GLN A 37 15.29 7.77 0.66
N TYR A 38 14.91 6.54 0.34
CA TYR A 38 15.43 5.83 -0.82
C TYR A 38 15.10 6.56 -2.13
N LEU A 39 13.84 7.00 -2.30
CA LEU A 39 13.41 7.73 -3.48
C LEU A 39 14.23 9.01 -3.69
N ALA A 40 14.46 9.77 -2.60
CA ALA A 40 15.24 11.00 -2.65
C ALA A 40 16.73 10.76 -2.97
N LEU A 41 17.36 9.79 -2.29
CA LEU A 41 18.78 9.47 -2.50
C LEU A 41 19.08 8.96 -3.91
N ASN A 42 18.11 8.29 -4.54
CA ASN A 42 18.28 7.68 -5.86
C ASN A 42 17.64 8.50 -6.99
N GLY A 43 17.11 9.69 -6.71
CA GLY A 43 16.48 10.54 -7.72
C GLY A 43 15.29 9.88 -8.43
N VAL A 44 14.52 9.04 -7.73
CA VAL A 44 13.38 8.34 -8.31
C VAL A 44 12.21 9.31 -8.46
N HIS A 45 11.69 9.43 -9.68
CA HIS A 45 10.51 10.24 -9.95
C HIS A 45 9.28 9.69 -9.23
N VAL A 46 8.57 10.56 -8.51
CA VAL A 46 7.34 10.23 -7.78
C VAL A 46 6.11 10.83 -8.44
N ASN A 47 4.94 10.24 -8.19
CA ASN A 47 3.69 10.79 -8.70
C ASN A 47 3.44 12.21 -8.13
N PRO A 48 3.16 13.24 -8.96
CA PRO A 48 2.93 14.61 -8.49
C PRO A 48 1.79 14.78 -7.49
N LEU A 49 0.85 13.84 -7.42
CA LEU A 49 -0.21 13.86 -6.41
C LEU A 49 0.33 13.75 -4.98
N TYR A 50 1.50 13.12 -4.77
CA TYR A 50 2.12 13.11 -3.45
C TYR A 50 2.44 14.52 -2.94
N ALA A 51 2.87 15.43 -3.82
CA ALA A 51 3.12 16.84 -3.49
C ALA A 51 1.83 17.61 -3.15
N LYS A 52 0.66 17.09 -3.54
CA LYS A 52 -0.65 17.65 -3.17
C LYS A 52 -1.18 17.13 -1.84
N GLY A 53 -0.42 16.27 -1.14
CA GLY A 53 -0.80 15.71 0.17
C GLY A 53 -1.47 14.34 0.12
N TYR A 54 -1.54 13.69 -1.05
CA TYR A 54 -1.98 12.29 -1.11
C TYR A 54 -0.89 11.37 -0.56
N ARG A 55 -1.25 10.40 0.29
CA ARG A 55 -0.28 9.45 0.89
C ARG A 55 -0.38 8.03 0.35
N SER A 56 -1.53 7.62 -0.18
CA SER A 56 -1.70 6.34 -0.86
C SER A 56 -2.67 6.47 -2.03
N LEU A 57 -2.23 6.10 -3.23
CA LEU A 57 -2.97 6.29 -4.48
C LEU A 57 -3.65 5.00 -4.95
N GLY A 58 -4.93 5.08 -5.29
CA GLY A 58 -5.72 4.00 -5.87
C GLY A 58 -6.58 4.47 -7.04
N CYS A 59 -7.81 3.94 -7.17
CA CYS A 59 -8.80 4.46 -8.09
C CYS A 59 -9.18 5.91 -7.74
N TRP A 60 -9.47 6.73 -8.77
CA TRP A 60 -9.85 8.14 -8.61
C TRP A 60 -10.95 8.39 -7.56
N PRO A 61 -12.10 7.67 -7.56
CA PRO A 61 -13.13 7.91 -6.55
C PRO A 61 -12.77 7.38 -5.15
N CYS A 62 -11.71 6.57 -5.04
CA CYS A 62 -11.34 5.81 -3.86
C CYS A 62 -10.14 6.41 -3.12
N THR A 63 -9.68 7.60 -3.53
CA THR A 63 -8.43 8.19 -3.06
C THR A 63 -8.70 9.61 -2.56
N ARG A 64 -8.46 9.84 -1.27
CA ARG A 64 -8.67 11.13 -0.60
C ARG A 64 -7.42 11.57 0.16
N ILE A 65 -7.23 12.87 0.29
CA ILE A 65 -6.31 13.45 1.27
C ILE A 65 -6.96 13.30 2.65
N THR A 66 -6.16 12.98 3.66
CA THR A 66 -6.60 12.80 5.05
C THR A 66 -5.51 13.25 6.03
N ASN A 67 -5.92 13.68 7.21
CA ASN A 67 -5.03 14.02 8.33
C ASN A 67 -4.73 12.80 9.23
N ASP A 68 -5.29 11.64 8.91
CA ASP A 68 -5.01 10.40 9.65
C ASP A 68 -3.53 9.99 9.48
N PRO A 69 -2.84 9.60 10.57
CA PRO A 69 -1.43 9.21 10.52
C PRO A 69 -1.19 7.94 9.70
N ASN A 70 -2.18 7.08 9.53
CA ASN A 70 -2.09 5.88 8.70
C ASN A 70 -1.94 6.25 7.23
N GLU A 71 -0.84 5.80 6.63
CA GLU A 71 -0.47 6.04 5.23
C GLU A 71 -1.61 5.73 4.23
N ARG A 72 -2.41 4.70 4.51
CA ARG A 72 -3.46 4.20 3.63
C ARG A 72 -4.87 4.64 4.03
N ALA A 73 -5.04 5.48 5.05
CA ALA A 73 -6.37 5.91 5.50
C ALA A 73 -7.18 6.58 4.37
N GLY A 74 -6.52 7.32 3.48
CA GLY A 74 -7.14 7.97 2.32
C GLY A 74 -7.82 7.02 1.32
N ARG A 75 -7.56 5.70 1.40
CA ARG A 75 -8.12 4.68 0.49
C ARG A 75 -9.53 4.21 0.85
N TRP A 76 -9.95 4.46 2.09
CA TRP A 76 -11.12 3.83 2.69
C TRP A 76 -12.14 4.82 3.25
N VAL A 77 -11.90 6.12 3.05
CA VAL A 77 -12.79 7.20 3.49
C VAL A 77 -14.20 6.98 2.94
N GLY A 78 -15.19 6.88 3.84
CA GLY A 78 -16.59 6.66 3.47
C GLY A 78 -16.92 5.22 3.03
N THR A 79 -16.00 4.26 3.23
CA THR A 79 -16.24 2.83 2.94
C THR A 79 -16.29 2.02 4.23
N SER A 80 -16.97 0.86 4.21
CA SER A 80 -16.93 -0.10 5.31
C SER A 80 -15.58 -0.83 5.44
N LYS A 81 -14.64 -0.64 4.50
CA LYS A 81 -13.37 -1.35 4.41
C LYS A 81 -12.23 -0.64 5.14
N CYS A 82 -12.49 -0.10 6.34
CA CYS A 82 -11.59 0.74 7.15
C CYS A 82 -10.17 0.14 7.40
N GLY A 83 -9.24 0.32 6.45
CA GLY A 83 -7.90 -0.27 6.50
C GLY A 83 -7.82 -1.70 5.93
N GLY A 84 -8.79 -2.08 5.09
CA GLY A 84 -8.86 -3.38 4.43
C GLY A 84 -7.90 -3.52 3.25
N GLU A 85 -8.16 -4.53 2.42
CA GLU A 85 -7.40 -4.79 1.20
C GLU A 85 -8.29 -4.81 -0.05
N CYS A 86 -7.74 -4.36 -1.17
CA CYS A 86 -8.38 -4.47 -2.47
C CYS A 86 -8.30 -5.91 -3.00
N GLY A 87 -9.13 -6.21 -4.01
CA GLY A 87 -9.26 -7.56 -4.59
C GLY A 87 -7.94 -8.17 -5.08
N ILE A 88 -6.97 -7.35 -5.48
CA ILE A 88 -5.63 -7.79 -5.89
C ILE A 88 -4.86 -8.57 -4.78
N HIS A 89 -5.27 -8.43 -3.52
CA HIS A 89 -4.66 -9.11 -2.38
C HIS A 89 -5.58 -10.14 -1.71
N THR A 90 -6.86 -10.18 -2.07
CA THR A 90 -7.87 -10.99 -1.38
C THR A 90 -8.59 -11.98 -2.29
N ARG A 91 -8.34 -11.93 -3.60
CA ARG A 91 -8.94 -12.84 -4.58
C ARG A 91 -7.83 -13.57 -5.34
N PRO A 92 -8.01 -14.88 -5.61
CA PRO A 92 -7.20 -15.61 -6.57
C PRO A 92 -7.19 -14.89 -7.93
N LEU A 93 -6.13 -15.06 -8.71
CA LEU A 93 -6.17 -14.64 -10.10
C LEU A 93 -7.20 -15.53 -10.79
N ARG A 94 -8.17 -14.95 -11.50
CA ARG A 94 -9.14 -15.76 -12.24
C ARG A 94 -8.36 -16.52 -13.31
N GLY A 95 -8.45 -17.85 -13.28
CA GLY A 95 -8.11 -18.70 -14.43
C GLY A 95 -9.08 -18.49 -15.59
#